data_AF-H2IY34-F1
#
_entry.id   AF-H2IY34-F1
#
_cell.length_a   1.000
_cell.length_b   1.000
_cell.length_c   1.000
_cell.angle_alpha   90.00
_cell.angle_beta   90.00
_cell.angle_gamma   90.00
#
_symmetry.space_group_name_H-M   'P 1'
#
loop_
_entity.id
_entity.type
_entity.pdbx_description
1 polymer ?
#
loop_
_entity_poly.entity_id
_entity_poly.type
_entity_poly.pdbx_seq_one_letter_code
_entity_poly.pdbx_strand_id
1 'polypeptide(L)'
;MALPKKLKYFNMFFDGDNYFGMVPEITPAKLTRKTEDYQAGGMPGSVAVDLGFDAGALDMDITLGGMDAGLLKKWGIATADGMQTRYAGSYQDDSTGEAVPVEIQTRGRFTEMDPGTSKTGDDTSHKYTLKNTYYKLTINSEEIIEVDVLNMIYKVGGVDMMEKHRANIGL
;
A
#
# COMPACT_ATOMS: atom_id res chain seq x y z
N MET A 1 15.90 -27.07 3.28
CA MET A 1 15.05 -26.83 2.10
C MET A 1 14.34 -25.51 2.34
N ALA A 2 14.43 -24.55 1.43
CA ALA A 2 13.73 -23.27 1.60
C ALA A 2 12.30 -23.41 1.06
N LEU A 3 11.30 -23.27 1.93
CA LEU A 3 9.89 -23.19 1.52
C LEU A 3 9.47 -21.70 1.47
N PRO A 4 8.51 -21.34 0.61
CA PRO A 4 8.02 -19.97 0.57
C PRO A 4 7.29 -19.63 1.88
N LYS A 5 7.59 -18.46 2.45
CA LYS A 5 6.85 -17.91 3.59
C LYS A 5 5.42 -17.58 3.15
N LYS A 6 4.42 -18.19 3.77
CA LYS A 6 3.00 -17.98 3.43
C LYS A 6 2.31 -17.15 4.51
N LEU A 7 1.45 -16.21 4.08
CA LEU A 7 0.58 -15.48 4.98
C LEU A 7 -0.37 -16.47 5.69
N LYS A 8 -0.37 -16.45 7.03
CA LYS A 8 -1.28 -17.28 7.84
C LYS A 8 -2.41 -16.46 8.45
N TYR A 9 -2.08 -15.27 8.93
CA TYR A 9 -3.02 -14.36 9.57
C TYR A 9 -2.69 -12.92 9.19
N PHE A 10 -3.70 -12.08 9.10
CA PHE A 10 -3.51 -10.64 8.99
C PHE A 10 -4.54 -9.89 9.82
N ASN A 11 -4.22 -8.63 10.09
CA ASN A 11 -5.12 -7.69 10.74
C ASN A 11 -4.97 -6.30 10.14
N MET A 12 -6.02 -5.49 10.30
CA MET A 12 -6.10 -4.13 9.79
C MET A 12 -6.43 -3.16 10.92
N PHE A 13 -5.81 -1.99 10.83
CA PHE A 13 -6.05 -0.87 11.71
C PHE A 13 -6.32 0.39 10.91
N PHE A 14 -7.33 1.15 11.31
CA PHE A 14 -7.66 2.45 10.72
C PHE A 14 -7.68 3.50 11.83
N ASP A 15 -6.77 4.47 11.79
CA ASP A 15 -6.55 5.47 12.84
C ASP A 15 -6.41 4.86 14.26
N GLY A 16 -5.86 3.65 14.34
CA GLY A 16 -5.67 2.91 15.60
C GLY A 16 -6.84 2.00 15.99
N ASP A 17 -8.00 2.14 15.36
CA ASP A 17 -9.12 1.22 15.55
C ASP A 17 -8.78 -0.16 14.96
N ASN A 18 -9.08 -1.23 15.69
CA ASN A 18 -8.78 -2.60 15.31
C ASN A 18 -9.97 -3.25 14.60
N TYR A 19 -9.76 -3.75 13.38
CA TYR A 19 -10.79 -4.38 12.54
C TYR A 19 -10.65 -5.91 12.44
N PHE A 20 -10.12 -6.52 13.49
CA PHE A 20 -9.97 -7.97 13.60
C PHE A 20 -11.31 -8.70 13.35
N GLY A 21 -11.33 -9.61 12.39
CA GLY A 21 -12.51 -10.40 12.01
C GLY A 21 -13.51 -9.68 11.09
N MET A 22 -13.27 -8.41 10.73
CA MET A 22 -14.15 -7.63 9.84
C MET A 22 -13.61 -7.46 8.43
N VAL A 23 -12.29 -7.58 8.22
CA VAL A 23 -11.65 -7.44 6.91
C VAL A 23 -11.32 -8.82 6.34
N PRO A 24 -12.11 -9.36 5.40
CA PRO A 24 -11.82 -10.63 4.73
C PRO A 24 -10.66 -10.56 3.73
N GLU A 25 -10.43 -9.42 3.07
CA GLU A 25 -9.44 -9.31 1.99
C GLU A 25 -8.82 -7.92 1.93
N ILE A 26 -7.55 -7.88 1.53
CA ILE A 26 -6.80 -6.68 1.23
C ILE A 26 -5.94 -6.90 -0.01
N THR A 27 -5.90 -5.89 -0.89
CA THR A 27 -4.93 -5.80 -1.97
C THR A 27 -3.88 -4.75 -1.60
N PRO A 28 -2.64 -5.17 -1.29
CA PRO A 28 -1.53 -4.24 -1.06
C PRO A 28 -1.24 -3.37 -2.28
N ALA A 29 -0.60 -2.23 -2.06
CA ALA A 29 -0.27 -1.30 -3.13
C ALA A 29 0.60 -1.92 -4.21
N LYS A 30 0.18 -1.75 -5.47
CA LYS A 30 0.96 -2.17 -6.63
C LYS A 30 1.92 -1.05 -7.00
N LEU A 31 3.15 -1.13 -6.49
CA LEU A 31 4.21 -0.16 -6.80
C LEU A 31 4.56 -0.22 -8.29
N THR A 32 4.01 0.71 -9.07
CA THR A 32 4.30 0.88 -10.50
C THR A 32 5.07 2.17 -10.74
N ARG A 33 6.02 2.12 -11.68
CA ARG A 33 6.78 3.28 -12.12
C ARG A 33 6.21 3.78 -13.43
N LYS A 34 6.11 5.10 -13.56
CA LYS A 34 5.76 5.74 -14.82
C LYS A 34 7.01 5.79 -15.69
N THR A 35 6.95 5.20 -16.87
CA THR A 35 8.07 5.19 -17.82
C THR A 35 7.67 5.80 -19.16
N GLU A 36 8.61 6.46 -19.81
CA GLU A 36 8.47 6.97 -21.18
C GLU A 36 9.48 6.27 -22.09
N ASP A 37 9.00 5.75 -23.23
CA ASP A 37 9.87 5.13 -24.22
C ASP A 37 10.65 6.21 -24.97
N TYR A 38 11.95 6.31 -24.70
CA TYR A 38 12.85 7.26 -25.36
C TYR A 38 13.80 6.55 -26.30
N GLN A 39 13.88 7.00 -27.55
CA GLN A 39 14.84 6.52 -28.54
C GLN A 39 15.49 7.70 -29.27
N ALA A 40 16.82 7.79 -29.20
CA ALA A 40 17.60 8.83 -29.85
C ALA A 40 18.49 8.28 -30.98
N GLY A 41 19.09 9.18 -31.76
CA GLY A 41 20.00 8.83 -32.84
C GLY A 41 21.17 7.96 -32.35
N GLY A 42 21.38 6.82 -33.01
CA GLY A 42 22.41 5.84 -32.64
C GLY A 42 21.93 4.74 -31.67
N MET A 43 20.67 4.77 -31.22
CA MET A 43 20.08 3.70 -30.40
C MET A 43 19.33 2.67 -31.27
N PRO A 44 19.65 1.37 -31.16
CA PRO A 44 18.97 0.32 -31.93
C PRO A 44 17.55 -0.01 -31.42
N GLY A 45 17.09 0.60 -30.32
CA GLY A 45 15.74 0.42 -29.75
C GLY A 45 15.42 1.48 -28.69
N SER A 46 14.17 1.53 -28.24
CA SER A 46 13.72 2.43 -27.17
C SER A 46 14.17 1.95 -25.79
N VAL A 47 14.43 2.90 -24.91
CA VAL A 47 14.71 2.68 -23.49
C VAL A 47 13.61 3.32 -22.67
N ALA A 48 13.06 2.57 -21.70
CA ALA A 48 12.07 3.07 -20.76
C ALA A 48 12.75 4.00 -19.74
N VAL A 49 12.57 5.31 -19.92
CA VAL A 49 13.06 6.35 -19.01
C VAL A 49 12.09 6.51 -17.86
N ASP A 50 12.62 6.54 -16.65
CA ASP A 50 11.82 6.61 -15.42
C ASP A 50 11.38 8.04 -15.09
N LEU A 51 10.08 8.23 -14.86
CA LEU A 51 9.46 9.50 -14.51
C LEU A 51 8.85 9.49 -13.09
N GLY A 52 9.25 8.53 -12.25
CA GLY A 52 8.75 8.39 -10.88
C GLY A 52 7.60 7.40 -10.76
N PHE A 53 6.70 7.64 -9.80
CA PHE A 53 5.57 6.76 -9.51
C PHE A 53 4.35 7.06 -10.37
N ASP A 54 3.58 6.02 -10.70
CA ASP A 54 2.30 6.17 -11.38
C ASP A 54 1.21 6.73 -10.44
N ALA A 55 0.14 7.30 -11.00
CA ALA A 55 -0.89 8.06 -10.28
C ALA A 55 -1.77 7.25 -9.30
N GLY A 56 -1.50 5.96 -9.15
CA GLY A 56 -2.10 5.06 -8.17
C GLY A 56 -1.13 3.98 -7.67
N ALA A 57 0.18 4.21 -7.80
CA ALA A 57 1.21 3.23 -7.40
C ALA A 57 1.16 2.89 -5.90
N LEU A 58 0.57 3.77 -5.08
CA LEU A 58 0.42 3.61 -3.64
C LEU A 58 -1.01 3.21 -3.22
N ASP A 59 -1.92 3.05 -4.18
CA ASP A 59 -3.34 2.82 -3.87
C ASP A 59 -3.54 1.41 -3.32
N MET A 60 -4.42 1.28 -2.32
CA MET A 60 -4.76 0.00 -1.69
C MET A 60 -6.25 -0.26 -1.78
N ASP A 61 -6.63 -1.51 -2.04
CA ASP A 61 -8.03 -1.93 -1.97
C ASP A 61 -8.27 -2.75 -0.72
N ILE A 62 -9.39 -2.49 -0.06
CA ILE A 62 -9.77 -3.14 1.19
C ILE A 62 -11.20 -3.64 1.03
N THR A 63 -11.44 -4.91 1.31
CA THR A 63 -12.77 -5.48 1.36
C THR A 63 -13.18 -5.66 2.81
N LEU A 64 -14.30 -5.05 3.21
CA LEU A 64 -14.90 -5.18 4.52
C LEU A 64 -16.10 -6.13 4.45
N GLY A 65 -16.26 -7.00 5.45
CA GLY A 65 -17.46 -7.79 5.67
C GLY A 65 -18.49 -6.99 6.47
N GLY A 66 -19.66 -6.77 5.89
CA GLY A 66 -20.74 -5.97 6.47
C GLY A 66 -20.52 -4.46 6.34
N MET A 67 -21.49 -3.69 6.83
CA MET A 67 -21.49 -2.24 6.75
C MET A 67 -21.01 -1.63 8.08
N ASP A 68 -19.83 -1.02 8.09
CA ASP A 68 -19.29 -0.33 9.26
C ASP A 68 -19.53 1.19 9.19
N ALA A 69 -20.24 1.71 10.19
CA ALA A 69 -20.49 3.14 10.32
C ALA A 69 -19.21 3.92 10.66
N GLY A 70 -18.18 3.28 11.26
CA GLY A 70 -16.90 3.90 11.57
C GLY A 70 -16.14 4.31 10.32
N LEU A 71 -15.92 3.36 9.41
CA LEU A 71 -15.32 3.58 8.09
C LEU A 71 -16.11 4.57 7.23
N LEU A 72 -17.45 4.47 7.24
CA LEU A 72 -18.31 5.40 6.51
C LEU A 72 -18.17 6.85 6.98
N LYS A 73 -17.99 7.10 8.27
CA LYS A 73 -17.74 8.45 8.79
C LYS A 73 -16.40 9.02 8.30
N LYS A 74 -15.42 8.16 8.04
CA LYS A 74 -14.10 8.55 7.51
C LYS A 74 -14.12 8.90 6.02
N TRP A 75 -15.23 8.65 5.31
CA TRP A 75 -15.41 9.07 3.92
C TRP A 75 -15.30 10.60 3.74
N GLY A 76 -15.74 11.38 4.73
CA GLY A 76 -15.76 12.85 4.67
C GLY A 76 -14.41 13.54 4.90
N ILE A 77 -13.30 12.80 5.00
CA ILE A 77 -11.98 13.38 5.28
C ILE A 77 -11.53 14.28 4.11
N ALA A 78 -11.31 15.56 4.41
CA ALA A 78 -10.98 16.57 3.42
C ALA A 78 -9.50 16.56 2.98
N THR A 79 -8.60 16.11 3.85
CA THR A 79 -7.14 16.13 3.60
C THR A 79 -6.65 14.87 2.87
N ALA A 80 -5.53 14.99 2.15
CA ALA A 80 -4.99 13.90 1.33
C ALA A 80 -4.34 12.77 2.12
N ASP A 81 -4.09 13.06 3.39
CA ASP A 81 -3.33 12.28 4.33
C ASP A 81 -4.11 12.12 5.65
N GLY A 82 -5.42 12.37 5.64
CA GLY A 82 -6.20 12.46 6.86
C GLY A 82 -6.58 11.12 7.48
N MET A 83 -6.36 9.99 6.79
CA MET A 83 -6.57 8.66 7.35
C MET A 83 -5.27 7.86 7.35
N GLN A 84 -4.92 7.32 8.51
CA GLN A 84 -3.80 6.39 8.67
C GLN A 84 -4.32 4.95 8.64
N THR A 85 -3.76 4.14 7.77
CA THR A 85 -4.07 2.72 7.67
C THR A 85 -2.83 1.90 8.00
N ARG A 86 -2.98 0.84 8.80
CA ARG A 86 -1.91 -0.12 9.07
C ARG A 86 -2.41 -1.53 8.82
N TYR A 87 -1.70 -2.23 7.95
CA TYR A 87 -1.79 -3.67 7.77
C TYR A 87 -0.70 -4.37 8.57
N ALA A 88 -1.06 -5.45 9.25
CA ALA A 88 -0.13 -6.34 9.94
C ALA A 88 -0.39 -7.79 9.52
N GLY A 89 0.55 -8.38 8.79
CA GLY A 89 0.50 -9.77 8.32
C GLY A 89 1.55 -10.65 9.00
N SER A 90 1.16 -11.86 9.38
CA SER A 90 2.05 -12.88 9.92
C SER A 90 2.33 -13.93 8.85
N TYR A 91 3.56 -13.95 8.34
CA TYR A 91 4.02 -14.91 7.34
C TYR A 91 4.83 -16.00 8.01
N GLN A 92 4.54 -17.27 7.74
CA GLN A 92 5.26 -18.39 8.34
C GLN A 92 6.03 -19.19 7.28
N ASP A 93 7.27 -19.53 7.60
CA ASP A 93 8.04 -20.53 6.86
C ASP A 93 7.68 -21.94 7.36
N ASP A 94 7.08 -22.75 6.49
CA ASP A 94 6.67 -24.12 6.86
C ASP A 94 7.89 -25.08 7.01
N SER A 95 9.11 -24.66 6.63
CA SER A 95 10.33 -25.47 6.77
C SER A 95 11.04 -25.29 8.11
N THR A 96 10.96 -24.09 8.71
CA THR A 96 11.58 -23.76 10.01
C THR A 96 10.55 -23.55 11.11
N GLY A 97 9.29 -23.32 10.76
CA GLY A 97 8.22 -22.94 11.67
C GLY A 97 8.26 -21.47 12.10
N GLU A 98 9.27 -20.70 11.68
CA GLU A 98 9.44 -19.30 12.08
C GLU A 98 8.39 -18.40 11.45
N ALA A 99 7.81 -17.53 12.27
CA ALA A 99 6.89 -16.48 11.83
C ALA A 99 7.63 -15.15 11.67
N VAL A 100 7.35 -14.47 10.56
CA VAL A 100 7.93 -13.19 10.17
C VAL A 100 6.80 -12.17 10.07
N PRO A 101 6.85 -11.08 10.84
CA PRO A 101 5.87 -10.01 10.74
C PRO A 101 6.16 -9.14 9.50
N VAL A 102 5.10 -8.81 8.77
CA VAL A 102 5.10 -7.86 7.66
C VAL A 102 4.09 -6.77 8.00
N GLU A 103 4.56 -5.54 8.10
CA GLU A 103 3.72 -4.38 8.36
C GLU A 103 3.74 -3.43 7.17
N ILE A 104 2.55 -2.96 6.78
CA ILE A 104 2.41 -1.89 5.80
C ILE A 104 1.67 -0.74 6.48
N GLN A 105 2.29 0.44 6.48
CA GLN A 105 1.70 1.66 6.99
C GLN A 105 1.46 2.60 5.81
N THR A 106 0.24 3.07 5.66
CA THR A 106 -0.13 4.03 4.63
C THR A 106 -0.89 5.20 5.21
N ARG A 107 -0.82 6.31 4.50
CA ARG A 107 -1.61 7.51 4.81
C ARG A 107 -2.26 8.02 3.55
N GLY A 108 -3.55 8.26 3.62
CA GLY A 108 -4.35 8.52 2.44
C GLY A 108 -5.77 8.96 2.76
N ARG A 109 -6.64 8.81 1.74
CA ARG A 109 -8.08 9.02 1.84
C ARG A 109 -8.82 7.97 1.01
N PHE A 110 -10.07 7.70 1.35
CA PHE A 110 -10.93 6.90 0.48
C PHE A 110 -11.29 7.69 -0.79
N THR A 111 -11.26 7.01 -1.93
CA THR A 111 -11.66 7.58 -3.23
C THR A 111 -12.84 6.86 -3.83
N GLU A 112 -13.02 5.58 -3.50
CA GLU A 112 -14.12 4.75 -3.98
C GLU A 112 -14.67 3.90 -2.84
N MET A 113 -16.00 3.79 -2.79
CA MET A 113 -16.70 2.83 -1.96
C MET A 113 -17.72 2.13 -2.85
N ASP A 114 -17.50 0.84 -3.06
CA ASP A 114 -18.43 -0.04 -3.76
C ASP A 114 -19.18 -0.89 -2.72
N PRO A 115 -20.47 -0.61 -2.47
CA PRO A 115 -21.27 -1.39 -1.54
C PRO A 115 -21.64 -2.79 -2.07
N GLY A 116 -21.27 -3.12 -3.31
CA GLY A 116 -21.54 -4.41 -3.91
C GLY A 116 -23.04 -4.69 -4.09
N THR A 117 -23.42 -5.96 -3.98
CA THR A 117 -24.81 -6.40 -4.12
C THR A 117 -25.35 -6.89 -2.78
N SER A 118 -26.52 -6.39 -2.37
CA SER A 118 -27.20 -6.88 -1.16
C SER A 118 -28.24 -7.94 -1.52
N LYS A 119 -27.98 -9.20 -1.15
CA LYS A 119 -28.92 -10.31 -1.30
C LYS A 119 -29.14 -10.99 0.05
N THR A 120 -30.39 -11.30 0.36
CA THR A 120 -30.74 -12.01 1.60
C THR A 120 -30.11 -13.41 1.58
N GLY A 121 -29.27 -13.70 2.57
CA GLY A 121 -28.60 -15.00 2.72
C GLY A 121 -27.19 -15.09 2.11
N ASP A 122 -26.74 -14.07 1.36
CA ASP A 122 -25.36 -13.98 0.86
C ASP A 122 -24.51 -13.09 1.76
N ASP A 123 -23.18 -13.28 1.70
CA ASP A 123 -22.23 -12.42 2.41
C ASP A 123 -22.30 -10.99 1.90
N THR A 124 -22.45 -10.05 2.84
CA THR A 124 -22.37 -8.62 2.52
C THR A 124 -20.92 -8.19 2.54
N SER A 125 -20.38 -7.79 1.40
CA SER A 125 -19.02 -7.25 1.28
C SER A 125 -19.04 -5.86 0.67
N HIS A 126 -18.18 -4.98 1.18
CA HIS A 126 -18.01 -3.61 0.70
C HIS A 126 -16.54 -3.38 0.38
N LYS A 127 -16.26 -2.90 -0.83
CA LYS A 127 -14.90 -2.60 -1.26
C LYS A 127 -14.63 -1.11 -1.10
N TYR A 128 -13.48 -0.79 -0.53
CA TYR A 128 -12.98 0.57 -0.36
C TYR A 128 -11.64 0.71 -1.07
N THR A 129 -11.53 1.69 -1.96
CA THR A 129 -10.26 2.05 -2.58
C THR A 129 -9.66 3.24 -1.85
N LEU A 130 -8.42 3.05 -1.40
CA LEU A 130 -7.65 3.99 -0.63
C LEU A 130 -6.55 4.60 -1.51
N LYS A 131 -6.61 5.91 -1.72
CA LYS A 131 -5.57 6.65 -2.42
C LYS A 131 -4.56 7.21 -1.43
N ASN A 132 -3.32 6.73 -1.52
CA ASN A 132 -2.28 7.04 -0.53
C ASN A 132 -1.26 8.04 -1.04
N THR A 133 -0.78 8.88 -0.13
CA THR A 133 0.33 9.82 -0.32
C THR A 133 1.62 9.34 0.36
N TYR A 134 1.48 8.45 1.35
CA TYR A 134 2.57 7.81 2.08
C TYR A 134 2.40 6.29 2.08
N TYR A 135 3.51 5.58 1.91
CA TYR A 135 3.60 4.13 1.99
C TYR A 135 4.90 3.70 2.65
N LYS A 136 4.81 2.85 3.67
CA LYS A 136 5.97 2.24 4.33
C LYS A 136 5.76 0.75 4.50
N LEU A 137 6.69 -0.04 4.00
CA LEU A 137 6.76 -1.50 4.14
C LEU A 137 7.90 -1.86 5.09
N THR A 138 7.56 -2.56 6.16
CA THR A 138 8.50 -3.07 7.15
C THR A 138 8.38 -4.59 7.22
N ILE A 139 9.49 -5.32 7.13
CA ILE A 139 9.53 -6.78 7.26
C ILE A 139 10.50 -7.11 8.38
N ASN A 140 10.06 -7.87 9.39
CA ASN A 140 10.89 -8.24 10.53
C ASN A 140 11.55 -7.03 11.24
N SER A 141 10.82 -5.92 11.38
CA SER A 141 11.33 -4.64 11.92
C SER A 141 12.37 -3.92 11.06
N GLU A 142 12.65 -4.40 9.85
CA GLU A 142 13.51 -3.73 8.87
C GLU A 142 12.67 -2.96 7.85
N GLU A 143 12.98 -1.67 7.68
CA GLU A 143 12.32 -0.82 6.68
C GLU A 143 12.82 -1.17 5.28
N ILE A 144 11.96 -1.80 4.50
CA ILE A 144 12.31 -2.26 3.16
C ILE A 144 12.03 -1.16 2.13
N ILE A 145 10.86 -0.53 2.22
CA ILE A 145 10.44 0.53 1.30
C ILE A 145 9.76 1.64 2.10
N GLU A 146 10.15 2.88 1.85
CA GLU A 146 9.45 4.07 2.31
C GLU A 146 9.26 5.02 1.13
N VAL A 147 8.01 5.41 0.90
CA VAL A 147 7.62 6.38 -0.13
C VAL A 147 6.76 7.46 0.51
N ASP A 148 7.22 8.70 0.40
CA ASP A 148 6.46 9.90 0.70
C ASP A 148 6.49 10.82 -0.51
N VAL A 149 5.36 10.94 -1.19
CA VAL A 149 5.25 11.73 -2.41
C VAL A 149 5.32 13.24 -2.10
N LEU A 150 4.83 13.66 -0.94
CA LEU A 150 4.78 15.08 -0.57
C LEU A 150 6.16 15.59 -0.13
N ASN A 151 6.90 14.78 0.62
CA ASN A 151 8.22 15.12 1.13
C ASN A 151 9.38 14.64 0.23
N MET A 152 9.07 14.11 -0.95
CA MET A 152 10.05 13.51 -1.88
C MET A 152 11.00 12.52 -1.20
N ILE A 153 10.45 11.64 -0.35
CA ILE A 153 11.21 10.56 0.26
C ILE A 153 10.94 9.31 -0.57
N TYR A 154 12.01 8.69 -1.07
CA TYR A 154 11.92 7.37 -1.65
C TYR A 154 13.13 6.56 -1.22
N LYS A 155 12.94 5.70 -0.23
CA LYS A 155 13.98 4.81 0.27
C LYS A 155 13.66 3.37 -0.09
N VAL A 156 14.69 2.65 -0.52
CA VAL A 156 14.64 1.21 -0.78
C VAL A 156 15.86 0.58 -0.12
N GLY A 157 15.63 -0.37 0.80
CA GLY A 157 16.69 -1.04 1.54
C GLY A 157 17.61 -0.07 2.28
N GLY A 158 17.05 1.00 2.85
CA GLY A 158 17.79 2.04 3.57
C GLY A 158 18.50 3.09 2.71
N VAL A 159 18.50 2.97 1.37
CA VAL A 159 19.13 3.94 0.48
C VAL A 159 18.08 4.92 -0.05
N ASP A 160 18.31 6.22 0.15
CA ASP A 160 17.44 7.29 -0.35
C ASP A 160 17.78 7.62 -1.81
N MET A 161 16.84 7.32 -2.70
CA MET A 161 16.99 7.54 -4.14
C MET A 161 16.76 9.00 -4.54
N MET A 162 16.14 9.81 -3.67
CA MET A 162 15.78 11.21 -3.94
C MET A 162 16.74 12.21 -3.30
N GLU A 163 17.70 11.78 -2.50
CA GLU A 163 18.65 12.66 -1.81
C GLU A 163 19.36 13.63 -2.76
N LYS A 164 19.98 13.11 -3.83
CA LYS A 164 20.67 13.95 -4.83
C LYS A 164 19.71 14.85 -5.59
N HIS A 165 18.49 14.38 -5.87
CA HIS A 165 17.49 15.17 -6.56
C HIS A 165 17.03 16.35 -5.71
N ARG A 166 16.75 16.14 -4.41
CA ARG A 166 16.42 17.19 -3.45
C ARG A 166 17.54 18.22 -3.34
N ALA A 167 18.78 17.78 -3.17
CA ALA A 167 19.93 18.66 -3.13
C ALA A 167 20.06 19.53 -4.41
N ASN A 168 19.83 18.95 -5.59
CA ASN A 168 19.91 19.66 -6.87
C ASN A 168 18.79 20.68 -7.09
N ILE A 169 17.62 20.50 -6.45
CA ILE A 169 16.50 21.45 -6.53
C ILE A 169 16.42 22.38 -5.30
N GLY A 170 17.40 22.30 -4.39
CA GLY A 170 17.52 23.18 -3.23
C GLY A 170 16.62 22.82 -2.04
N LEU A 171 16.30 21.54 -1.87
CA LEU A 171 15.52 20.98 -0.76
C LEU A 171 16.34 20.04 0.12
#